data_AF-A0A3B0P2E5-F1
#
_entry.id   AF-A0A3B0P2E5-F1
#
_cell.length_a   1.000
_cell.length_b   1.000
_cell.length_c   1.000
_cell.angle_alpha   90.00
_cell.angle_beta   90.00
_cell.angle_gamma   90.00
#
_symmetry.space_group_name_H-M   'P 1'
#
loop_
_entity.id
_entity.type
_entity.pdbx_description
1 polymer ?
#
loop_
_entity_poly.entity_id
_entity_poly.type
_entity_poly.pdbx_seq_one_letter_code
_entity_poly.pdbx_strand_id
1 'polypeptide(L)'
;MKKSSKLLLSLSSISVVSLPLLAISCTETEKQLFEKEIKSVEDYIKNTKDLKEEIKDKLNKKVTEAKEQLNKLEKDEEIKKAREAFKKEVEEIKKG
;
A
#
# COMPACT_ATOMS: atom_id res chain seq x y z
N MET A 1 -60.06 -41.54 -15.13
CA MET A 1 -59.10 -41.58 -14.00
C MET A 1 -57.93 -42.45 -14.45
N LYS A 2 -56.66 -42.07 -14.44
CA LYS A 2 -55.91 -41.28 -13.46
C LYS A 2 -55.05 -40.23 -14.17
N LYS A 3 -55.03 -39.04 -13.57
CA LYS A 3 -54.13 -37.93 -13.87
C LYS A 3 -52.73 -38.33 -13.42
N SER A 4 -51.73 -38.11 -14.26
CA SER A 4 -50.34 -38.02 -13.83
C SER A 4 -49.67 -36.90 -14.62
N SER A 5 -50.00 -35.68 -14.19
CA SER A 5 -49.24 -34.48 -14.48
C SER A 5 -47.78 -34.72 -14.06
N LYS A 6 -46.90 -34.93 -15.04
CA LYS A 6 -45.45 -34.81 -14.82
C LYS A 6 -45.14 -33.32 -14.69
N LEU A 7 -45.37 -32.82 -13.49
CA LEU A 7 -44.93 -31.53 -13.02
C LEU A 7 -43.41 -31.51 -13.00
N LEU A 8 -42.87 -30.51 -13.68
CA LEU A 8 -41.87 -29.58 -13.15
C LEU A 8 -40.65 -30.23 -12.49
N LEU A 9 -39.60 -30.42 -13.27
CA LEU A 9 -38.30 -29.90 -12.86
C LEU A 9 -37.78 -29.07 -14.02
N SER A 10 -38.31 -27.85 -14.10
CA SER A 10 -37.59 -26.68 -14.59
C SER A 10 -36.13 -26.87 -14.17
N LEU A 11 -35.25 -27.13 -15.13
CA LEU A 11 -33.81 -26.97 -14.93
C LEU A 11 -33.65 -25.53 -14.46
N SER A 12 -33.63 -25.35 -13.15
CA SER A 12 -33.18 -24.14 -12.51
C SER A 12 -31.73 -24.04 -12.94
N SER A 13 -31.53 -23.31 -14.04
CA SER A 13 -30.27 -22.72 -14.42
C SER A 13 -29.72 -22.13 -13.14
N ILE A 14 -28.80 -22.84 -12.51
CA ILE A 14 -27.92 -22.24 -11.52
C ILE A 14 -27.09 -21.31 -12.39
N SER A 15 -27.67 -20.15 -12.65
CA SER A 15 -26.94 -18.94 -12.96
C SER A 15 -26.06 -18.81 -11.74
N VAL A 16 -24.88 -19.40 -11.84
CA VAL A 16 -23.73 -19.00 -11.06
C VAL A 16 -23.61 -17.53 -11.45
N VAL A 17 -24.33 -16.69 -10.71
CA VAL A 17 -24.08 -15.27 -10.65
C VAL A 17 -22.63 -15.28 -10.20
N SER A 18 -21.73 -15.15 -11.15
CA SER A 18 -20.37 -14.74 -10.89
C SER A 18 -20.57 -13.37 -10.26
N LEU A 19 -20.76 -13.37 -8.95
CA LEU A 19 -20.50 -12.22 -8.12
C LEU A 19 -19.18 -11.67 -8.68
N PRO A 20 -19.09 -10.37 -8.97
CA PRO A 20 -17.80 -9.76 -9.19
C PRO A 20 -17.04 -9.94 -7.87
N LEU A 21 -16.36 -11.08 -7.74
CA LEU A 21 -15.30 -11.27 -6.78
C LEU A 21 -14.31 -10.18 -7.14
N LEU A 22 -13.93 -9.43 -6.12
CA LEU A 22 -13.06 -8.26 -6.23
C LEU A 22 -13.83 -7.01 -6.69
N ALA A 23 -14.67 -6.52 -5.79
CA ALA A 23 -14.43 -5.16 -5.32
C ALA A 23 -12.92 -5.02 -5.12
N ILE A 24 -12.23 -4.46 -6.11
CA ILE A 24 -10.91 -3.88 -5.97
C ILE A 24 -11.14 -2.71 -5.01
N SER A 25 -11.23 -3.01 -3.71
CA SER A 25 -11.00 -2.00 -2.70
C SER A 25 -9.62 -1.45 -3.03
N CYS A 26 -9.54 -0.16 -3.35
CA CYS A 26 -8.28 0.57 -3.53
C CYS A 26 -7.51 0.64 -2.20
N THR A 27 -7.14 -0.50 -1.62
CA THR A 27 -6.22 -0.60 -0.50
C THR A 27 -4.82 -0.62 -1.10
N GLU A 28 -4.10 0.47 -0.92
CA GLU A 28 -2.71 0.58 -1.35
C GLU A 28 -1.86 -0.51 -0.69
N THR A 29 -0.93 -1.07 -1.44
CA THR A 29 0.00 -2.06 -0.88
C THR A 29 0.96 -1.40 0.11
N GLU A 30 1.52 -2.17 1.04
CA GLU A 30 2.52 -1.63 1.98
C GLU A 30 3.70 -1.01 1.24
N LYS A 31 4.07 -1.57 0.08
CA LYS A 31 5.09 -1.00 -0.82
C LYS A 31 4.69 0.39 -1.32
N GLN A 32 3.47 0.54 -1.84
CA GLN A 32 2.95 1.84 -2.31
C GLN A 32 2.87 2.87 -1.18
N LEU A 33 2.44 2.45 0.02
CA LEU A 33 2.42 3.32 1.20
C LEU A 33 3.83 3.77 1.59
N PHE A 34 4.83 2.89 1.52
CA PHE A 34 6.20 3.26 1.80
C PHE A 34 6.78 4.18 0.71
N GLU A 35 6.50 3.93 -0.57
CA GLU A 35 6.88 4.83 -1.68
C GLU A 35 6.30 6.24 -1.51
N LYS A 36 5.02 6.33 -1.12
CA LYS A 36 4.37 7.61 -0.82
C LYS A 36 5.04 8.35 0.32
N GLU A 37 5.41 7.66 1.39
CA GLU A 37 6.10 8.28 2.53
C GLU A 37 7.48 8.80 2.12
N ILE A 38 8.26 8.00 1.39
CA ILE A 38 9.57 8.41 0.85
C ILE A 38 9.41 9.68 0.01
N LYS A 39 8.42 9.68 -0.90
CA LYS A 39 8.15 10.83 -1.77
C LYS A 39 7.72 12.07 -0.99
N SER A 40 6.90 11.91 0.05
CA SER A 40 6.50 13.00 0.95
C SER A 40 7.72 13.67 1.60
N VAL A 41 8.71 12.88 2.01
CA VAL A 41 9.97 13.40 2.57
C VAL A 41 10.82 14.08 1.49
N GLU A 42 10.90 13.55 0.28
CA GLU A 42 11.59 14.21 -0.84
C GLU A 42 10.95 15.56 -1.19
N ASP A 43 9.62 15.62 -1.21
CA ASP A 43 8.88 16.85 -1.48
C ASP A 43 9.09 17.85 -0.33
N TYR A 44 9.12 17.39 0.91
CA TYR A 44 9.48 18.23 2.05
C TYR A 44 10.89 18.84 1.89
N ILE A 45 11.88 18.04 1.51
CA ILE A 45 13.26 18.49 1.29
C ILE A 45 13.33 19.55 0.17
N LYS A 46 12.57 19.36 -0.93
CA LYS A 46 12.57 20.26 -2.09
C LYS A 46 11.83 21.57 -1.83
N ASN A 47 10.71 21.51 -1.11
CA ASN A 47 9.82 22.65 -0.91
C ASN A 47 10.17 23.51 0.33
N THR A 48 10.94 22.97 1.27
CA THR A 48 11.37 23.71 2.46
C THR A 48 12.61 24.54 2.16
N LYS A 49 12.44 25.86 1.98
CA LYS A 49 13.54 26.78 1.62
C LYS A 49 14.55 27.00 2.75
N ASP A 50 14.08 26.98 3.99
CA ASP A 50 14.89 27.30 5.18
C ASP A 50 15.36 26.04 5.94
N LEU A 51 15.44 24.90 5.26
CA LEU A 51 15.94 23.67 5.85
C LEU A 51 17.46 23.77 6.02
N LYS A 52 17.96 23.56 7.26
CA LYS A 52 19.41 23.49 7.51
C LYS A 52 20.05 22.45 6.59
N GLU A 53 21.20 22.79 6.02
CA GLU A 53 21.93 21.92 5.08
C GLU A 53 22.25 20.54 5.70
N GLU A 54 22.64 20.51 6.98
CA GLU A 54 22.87 19.27 7.72
C GLU A 54 21.61 18.38 7.81
N ILE A 55 20.45 18.98 8.06
CA ILE A 55 19.16 18.26 8.12
C ILE A 55 18.81 17.74 6.72
N LYS A 56 19.04 18.54 5.69
CA LYS A 56 18.81 18.18 4.29
C LYS A 56 19.62 16.97 3.88
N ASP A 57 20.91 16.95 4.22
CA ASP A 57 21.80 15.82 3.90
C ASP A 57 21.41 14.54 4.65
N LYS A 58 21.08 14.66 5.95
CA LYS A 58 20.59 13.54 6.76
C LYS A 58 19.31 12.95 6.18
N LEU A 59 18.33 13.78 5.81
CA LEU A 59 17.09 13.33 5.21
C LEU A 59 17.30 12.70 3.82
N ASN A 60 18.17 13.28 2.97
CA ASN A 60 18.50 12.71 1.66
C ASN A 60 19.16 11.33 1.78
N LYS A 61 20.05 11.15 2.76
CA LYS A 61 20.66 9.86 3.04
C LYS A 61 19.60 8.83 3.45
N LYS A 62 18.68 9.20 4.36
CA LYS A 62 17.59 8.32 4.79
C LYS A 62 16.63 7.97 3.66
N VAL A 63 16.31 8.90 2.76
CA VAL A 63 15.51 8.64 1.56
C VAL A 63 16.20 7.60 0.67
N THR A 64 17.50 7.73 0.45
CA THR A 64 18.27 6.77 -0.36
C THR A 64 18.29 5.39 0.29
N GLU A 65 18.59 5.30 1.58
CA GLU A 65 18.56 4.05 2.35
C GLU A 65 17.17 3.39 2.28
N ALA A 66 16.09 4.16 2.44
CA ALA A 66 14.72 3.67 2.39
C ALA A 66 14.34 3.11 1.00
N LYS A 67 14.78 3.78 -0.09
CA LYS A 67 14.58 3.28 -1.46
C LYS A 67 15.30 1.96 -1.71
N GLU A 68 16.53 1.82 -1.20
CA GLU A 68 17.27 0.57 -1.30
C GLU A 68 16.60 -0.55 -0.51
N GLN A 69 16.14 -0.27 0.71
CA GLN A 69 15.41 -1.24 1.52
C GLN A 69 14.12 -1.67 0.83
N LEU A 70 13.35 -0.73 0.31
CA LEU A 70 12.11 -1.01 -0.43
C LEU A 70 12.33 -1.94 -1.63
N ASN A 71 13.47 -1.82 -2.33
CA ASN A 71 13.81 -2.68 -3.46
C ASN A 71 14.27 -4.09 -3.03
N LYS A 72 14.76 -4.24 -1.79
CA LYS A 72 15.24 -5.52 -1.25
C LYS A 72 14.15 -6.30 -0.52
N LEU A 73 13.18 -5.61 0.06
CA LEU A 73 12.12 -6.21 0.86
C LEU A 73 10.96 -6.65 -0.02
N GLU A 74 10.58 -7.93 0.07
CA GLU A 74 9.47 -8.50 -0.70
C GLU A 74 8.23 -8.76 0.15
N LYS A 75 8.39 -8.87 1.48
CA LYS A 75 7.28 -9.17 2.40
C LYS A 75 6.67 -7.91 2.97
N ASP A 76 5.35 -7.83 2.92
CA ASP A 76 4.57 -6.69 3.45
C ASP A 76 4.87 -6.38 4.92
N GLU A 77 5.07 -7.39 5.78
CA GLU A 77 5.42 -7.15 7.18
C GLU A 77 6.79 -6.47 7.36
N GLU A 78 7.77 -6.83 6.54
CA GLU A 78 9.11 -6.25 6.58
C GLU A 78 9.08 -4.83 6.02
N ILE A 79 8.34 -4.62 4.92
CA ILE A 79 8.09 -3.31 4.33
C ILE A 79 7.41 -2.38 5.35
N LYS A 80 6.40 -2.87 6.08
CA LYS A 80 5.71 -2.12 7.12
C LYS A 80 6.65 -1.70 8.24
N LYS A 81 7.47 -2.63 8.75
CA LYS A 81 8.47 -2.34 9.79
C LYS A 81 9.50 -1.31 9.31
N ALA A 82 9.99 -1.45 8.08
CA ALA A 82 10.92 -0.50 7.48
C ALA A 82 10.29 0.89 7.31
N ARG A 83 9.03 0.96 6.88
CA ARG A 83 8.26 2.22 6.79
C ARG A 83 8.14 2.90 8.14
N GLU A 84 7.77 2.16 9.19
CA GLU A 84 7.64 2.71 10.55
C GLU A 84 8.98 3.18 11.11
N ALA A 85 10.07 2.44 10.86
CA ALA A 85 11.42 2.86 11.24
C ALA A 85 11.83 4.14 10.51
N PHE A 86 11.66 4.19 9.18
CA PHE A 86 11.93 5.37 8.37
C PHE A 86 11.19 6.61 8.89
N LYS A 87 9.89 6.46 9.20
CA LYS A 87 9.08 7.57 9.71
C LYS A 87 9.63 8.11 11.03
N LYS A 88 10.00 7.24 11.97
CA LYS A 88 10.60 7.64 13.25
C LYS A 88 11.92 8.38 13.05
N GLU A 89 12.82 7.82 12.25
CA GLU A 89 14.13 8.45 11.98
C GLU A 89 13.98 9.82 11.31
N VAL A 90 13.05 9.95 10.36
CA VAL A 90 12.75 11.24 9.71
C VAL A 90 12.20 12.25 10.71
N GLU A 91 11.29 11.85 11.61
CA GLU A 91 10.78 12.74 12.65
C GLU A 91 11.87 13.17 13.63
N GLU A 92 12.80 12.29 14.00
CA GLU A 92 13.94 12.63 14.84
C GLU A 92 14.87 13.63 14.15
N ILE A 93 15.19 13.41 12.87
CA ILE A 93 16.02 14.33 12.08
C ILE A 93 15.34 15.70 11.94
N LYS A 94 14.01 15.75 11.78
CA LYS A 94 13.24 17.01 11.70
C LYS A 94 13.17 17.77 13.01
N LYS A 95 13.30 17.09 14.16
CA LYS A 95 13.31 17.70 15.50
C LYS A 95 14.70 18.19 15.94
N GLY A 96 15.76 17.76 15.24
CA GLY A 96 17.16 18.14 15.49
C GLY A 96 17.56 19.50 14.95
#